data_AF-K9QM73-F1
#
_entry.id   AF-K9QM73-F1
#
_cell.length_a   1.000
_cell.length_b   1.000
_cell.length_c   1.000
_cell.angle_alpha   90.00
_cell.angle_beta   90.00
_cell.angle_gamma   90.00
#
_symmetry.space_group_name_H-M   'P 1'
#
loop_
_entity.id
_entity.type
_entity.pdbx_description
1 polymer ?
#
loop_
_entity_poly.entity_id
_entity_poly.type
_entity_poly.pdbx_seq_one_letter_code
_entity_poly.pdbx_strand_id
1 'polypeptide(L)'
;MKSFANLLISLIVAIWVVAIAILSVQNFEPVSLKFLTFQSIKIPVGIVLAFSAGVGLIGVAILQPLWGLADSGNSRLEEDAEFFVDDEDF
;
A
#
# COMPACT_ATOMS: atom_id res chain seq x y z
N MET A 1 22.52 -5.80 -3.44
CA MET A 1 21.66 -4.85 -2.69
C MET A 1 20.24 -5.37 -2.46
N LYS A 2 19.61 -6.05 -3.44
CA LYS A 2 18.24 -6.58 -3.33
C LYS A 2 18.01 -7.55 -2.14
N SER A 3 18.97 -8.42 -1.82
CA SER A 3 18.86 -9.30 -0.64
C SER A 3 18.88 -8.55 0.70
N PHE A 4 19.63 -7.45 0.80
CA PHE A 4 19.65 -6.62 2.01
C PHE A 4 18.32 -5.89 2.19
N ALA A 5 17.75 -5.36 1.10
CA ALA A 5 16.41 -4.77 1.12
C ALA A 5 15.34 -5.79 1.53
N ASN A 6 15.40 -7.02 0.99
CA ASN A 6 14.47 -8.09 1.37
C ASN A 6 14.58 -8.47 2.86
N LEU A 7 15.81 -8.53 3.41
CA LEU A 7 16.04 -8.75 4.83
C LEU A 7 15.43 -7.61 5.66
N LEU A 8 15.67 -6.35 5.29
CA LEU A 8 15.13 -5.20 5.99
C LEU A 8 13.60 -5.23 6.01
N ILE A 9 12.97 -5.51 4.86
CA ILE A 9 11.52 -5.60 4.73
C ILE A 9 10.98 -6.74 5.61
N SER A 10 11.59 -7.93 5.56
CA SER A 10 11.12 -9.06 6.38
C SER A 10 11.27 -8.79 7.88
N LEU A 11 12.35 -8.12 8.29
CA LEU A 11 12.55 -7.72 9.68
C LEU A 11 11.49 -6.72 10.14
N ILE A 12 11.19 -5.70 9.32
CA ILE A 12 10.14 -4.72 9.62
C ILE A 12 8.79 -5.44 9.76
N VAL A 13 8.44 -6.31 8.82
CA VAL A 13 7.18 -7.08 8.87
C VAL A 13 7.13 -7.97 10.10
N ALA A 14 8.22 -8.67 10.45
CA ALA A 14 8.27 -9.52 11.64
C ALA A 14 8.06 -8.72 12.94
N ILE A 15 8.74 -7.57 13.07
CA ILE A 15 8.55 -6.65 14.21
C ILE A 15 7.10 -6.18 14.28
N TRP A 16 6.50 -5.84 13.13
CA TRP A 16 5.10 -5.43 13.05
C TRP A 16 4.13 -6.52 13.51
N VAL A 17 4.34 -7.76 13.07
CA VAL A 17 3.51 -8.91 13.47
C VAL A 17 3.60 -9.14 14.98
N VAL A 18 4.81 -9.08 15.56
CA VAL A 18 5.01 -9.22 17.00
C VAL A 18 4.33 -8.08 17.76
N ALA A 19 4.45 -6.85 17.29
CA ALA A 19 3.79 -5.69 17.89
C ALA A 19 2.26 -5.84 17.89
N ILE A 20 1.67 -6.25 16.76
CA ILE A 20 0.23 -6.52 16.66
C ILE A 20 -0.19 -7.63 17.62
N ALA A 21 0.58 -8.70 17.73
CA ALA A 21 0.28 -9.80 18.66
C ALA A 21 0.32 -9.34 20.13
N ILE A 22 1.34 -8.59 20.53
CA ILE A 22 1.47 -8.05 21.90
C ILE A 22 0.32 -7.09 22.19
N LEU A 23 0.05 -6.13 21.31
CA LEU A 23 -1.05 -5.18 21.47
C LEU A 23 -2.41 -5.89 21.48
N SER A 24 -2.59 -6.94 20.68
CA SER A 24 -3.82 -7.75 20.67
C SER A 24 -4.05 -8.48 21.99
N VAL A 25 -2.99 -9.03 22.60
CA VAL A 25 -3.10 -9.79 23.86
C VAL A 25 -3.27 -8.84 25.03
N GLN A 26 -2.53 -7.73 25.05
CA GLN A 26 -2.55 -6.78 26.16
C GLN A 26 -3.76 -5.85 26.11
N ASN A 27 -4.22 -5.48 24.91
CA ASN A 27 -5.33 -4.55 24.71
C ASN A 27 -6.55 -5.31 24.18
N PHE A 28 -7.08 -6.22 25.00
CA PHE A 28 -8.26 -7.03 24.67
C PHE A 28 -9.58 -6.23 24.72
N GLU A 29 -9.49 -4.93 25.02
CA GLU A 29 -10.66 -4.06 25.10
C GLU A 29 -11.36 -3.99 23.73
N PRO A 30 -12.65 -4.34 23.65
CA PRO A 30 -13.36 -4.28 22.39
C PRO A 30 -13.64 -2.82 22.00
N VAL A 31 -13.20 -2.43 20.80
CA VAL A 31 -13.42 -1.08 20.26
C VAL A 31 -14.55 -1.06 19.25
N SER A 32 -15.27 0.07 19.18
CA SER A 32 -16.27 0.32 18.14
C SER A 32 -15.72 1.28 17.10
N LEU A 33 -15.74 0.88 15.83
CA LEU A 33 -15.40 1.77 14.72
C LEU A 33 -16.61 2.66 14.44
N LYS A 34 -16.43 3.98 14.51
CA LYS A 34 -17.46 4.96 14.14
C LYS A 34 -17.14 5.51 12.76
N PHE A 35 -18.11 5.46 11.87
CA PHE A 35 -18.02 6.03 10.52
C PHE A 35 -19.22 6.94 10.27
N LEU A 36 -18.97 8.26 10.24
CA LEU A 36 -20.01 9.29 10.23
C LEU A 36 -21.02 9.06 11.36
N THR A 37 -22.27 8.68 11.04
CA THR A 37 -23.34 8.38 12.00
C THR A 37 -23.37 6.89 12.40
N PHE A 38 -22.71 6.02 11.66
CA PHE A 38 -22.72 4.57 11.89
C PHE A 38 -21.69 4.15 12.92
N GLN A 39 -22.02 3.15 13.73
CA GLN A 39 -21.11 2.52 14.67
C GLN A 39 -21.10 1.01 14.43
N SER A 40 -19.91 0.42 14.33
CA SER A 40 -19.76 -1.03 14.20
C SER A 40 -20.11 -1.72 15.52
N ILE A 41 -20.32 -3.04 15.43
CA ILE A 41 -20.21 -3.89 16.62
C ILE A 41 -18.82 -3.74 17.24
N LYS A 42 -18.70 -4.05 18.53
CA LYS A 42 -17.43 -4.08 19.24
C LYS A 42 -16.53 -5.17 18.65
N ILE A 43 -15.36 -4.78 18.16
CA ILE A 43 -14.36 -5.65 17.57
C ILE A 43 -13.10 -5.56 18.45
N PRO A 44 -12.46 -6.69 18.80
CA PRO A 44 -11.17 -6.69 19.49
C PRO A 44 -10.12 -5.88 18.71
N VAL A 45 -9.34 -5.02 19.40
CA VAL A 45 -8.32 -4.16 18.79
C VAL A 45 -7.36 -4.94 17.90
N GLY A 46 -6.95 -6.14 18.33
CA GLY A 46 -6.07 -7.00 17.55
C GLY A 46 -6.61 -7.35 16.16
N ILE A 47 -7.92 -7.63 16.06
CA ILE A 47 -8.57 -7.92 14.78
C ILE A 47 -8.57 -6.68 13.89
N VAL A 48 -8.86 -5.50 14.47
CA VAL A 48 -8.84 -4.24 13.74
C VAL A 48 -7.45 -3.94 13.18
N LEU A 49 -6.40 -4.13 14.00
CA LEU A 49 -5.00 -3.91 13.59
C LEU A 49 -4.52 -4.91 12.53
N ALA A 50 -4.85 -6.20 12.70
CA ALA A 50 -4.49 -7.22 11.72
C ALA A 50 -5.19 -6.96 10.37
N PHE A 51 -6.48 -6.59 10.42
CA PHE A 51 -7.25 -6.28 9.22
C PHE A 51 -6.72 -5.03 8.52
N SER A 52 -6.43 -3.95 9.24
CA SER A 52 -5.90 -2.71 8.64
C SER A 52 -4.52 -2.90 8.03
N ALA A 53 -3.63 -3.63 8.69
CA ALA A 53 -2.32 -3.97 8.13
C ALA A 53 -2.45 -4.82 6.86
N GLY A 54 -3.32 -5.84 6.87
CA GLY A 54 -3.58 -6.68 5.70
C GLY A 54 -4.15 -5.89 4.51
N VAL A 55 -5.18 -5.06 4.75
CA VAL A 55 -5.77 -4.21 3.71
C VAL A 55 -4.75 -3.21 3.17
N GLY A 56 -3.92 -2.61 4.02
CA GLY A 56 -2.87 -1.69 3.60
C GLY A 56 -1.84 -2.37 2.69
N LEU A 57 -1.35 -3.55 3.07
CA LEU A 57 -0.39 -4.32 2.27
C LEU A 57 -0.99 -4.75 0.92
N ILE A 58 -2.21 -5.28 0.93
CA ILE A 58 -2.92 -5.67 -0.30
C ILE A 58 -3.18 -4.45 -1.18
N GLY A 59 -3.62 -3.34 -0.59
CA GLY A 59 -3.89 -2.08 -1.29
C GLY A 59 -2.66 -1.55 -2.01
N VAL A 60 -1.50 -1.50 -1.33
CA VAL A 60 -0.23 -1.10 -1.97
C VAL A 60 0.16 -2.08 -3.07
N ALA A 61 0.04 -3.39 -2.84
CA ALA A 61 0.37 -4.40 -3.85
C ALA A 61 -0.49 -4.27 -5.13
N ILE A 62 -1.75 -3.86 -4.99
CA ILE A 62 -2.66 -3.60 -6.13
C ILE A 62 -2.34 -2.25 -6.80
N LEU A 63 -1.99 -1.23 -6.03
CA LEU A 63 -1.67 0.11 -6.55
C LEU A 63 -0.32 0.18 -7.26
N GLN A 64 0.67 -0.63 -6.84
CA GLN A 64 2.02 -0.62 -7.44
C GLN A 64 2.03 -0.83 -8.97
N PRO A 65 1.33 -1.84 -9.54
CA PRO A 65 1.20 -2.00 -11.00
C PRO A 65 0.52 -0.82 -11.69
N LEU A 66 -0.42 -0.14 -11.03
CA LEU A 66 -1.15 1.00 -11.59
C LEU A 66 -0.25 2.23 -11.75
N TRP A 67 0.72 2.43 -10.85
CA TRP A 67 1.74 3.49 -11.02
C TRP A 67 2.63 3.27 -12.26
N GLY A 68 2.98 2.02 -12.57
CA GLY A 68 3.77 1.71 -13.78
C GLY A 68 3.00 1.91 -15.09
N LEU A 69 1.67 1.82 -15.07
CA LEU A 69 0.81 2.12 -16.21
C LEU A 69 0.64 3.62 -16.46
N ALA A 70 0.76 4.46 -15.43
CA ALA A 70 0.72 5.91 -15.59
C ALA A 70 2.02 6.46 -16.22
N ASP A 71 3.16 5.82 -15.93
CA ASP A 71 4.47 6.22 -16.44
C ASP A 71 4.69 5.81 -17.91
N SER A 72 4.11 4.69 -18.34
CA SER A 72 4.24 4.19 -19.71
C SER A 72 3.47 5.00 -20.77
N GLY A 73 2.52 5.83 -20.35
CA GLY A 73 1.77 6.72 -21.25
C GLY A 73 2.53 7.99 -21.63
N ASN A 74 3.46 8.46 -20.78
CA ASN A 74 4.15 9.73 -20.99
C ASN A 74 5.27 9.61 -22.04
N SER A 75 5.96 8.48 -22.10
CA SER A 75 7.05 8.24 -23.06
C SER A 75 6.60 8.05 -24.50
N ARG A 76 5.38 7.53 -24.74
CA ARG A 76 4.84 7.38 -26.11
C ARG A 76 4.43 8.70 -26.75
N LEU A 77 3.95 9.66 -25.96
CA LEU A 77 3.50 10.96 -26.48
C LEU A 77 4.67 11.86 -26.87
N GLU A 78 5.83 11.71 -26.21
CA GLU A 78 7.05 12.46 -26.49
C GLU A 78 7.76 11.95 -27.75
N GLU A 79 7.78 10.61 -27.95
CA GLU A 79 8.31 9.98 -29.18
C GLU A 79 7.47 10.32 -30.42
N ASP A 80 6.12 10.32 -30.30
CA ASP A 80 5.24 10.76 -31.38
C ASP A 80 5.42 12.25 -31.67
N ALA A 81 5.62 13.10 -30.66
CA ALA A 81 5.81 14.54 -30.85
C ALA A 81 7.14 14.89 -31.54
N GLU A 82 8.25 14.20 -31.20
CA GLU A 82 9.53 14.39 -31.89
C GLU A 82 9.46 13.93 -33.37
N PHE A 83 8.72 12.85 -33.65
CA PHE A 83 8.52 12.34 -35.01
C PHE A 83 7.82 13.36 -35.95
N PHE A 84 6.95 14.23 -35.42
CA PHE A 84 6.26 15.25 -36.23
C PHE A 84 7.02 16.59 -36.33
N VAL A 85 8.09 16.80 -35.56
CA VAL A 85 8.84 18.07 -35.55
C VAL A 85 9.95 18.10 -36.61
N ASP A 86 10.47 16.94 -37.04
CA ASP A 86 11.55 16.86 -38.04
C ASP A 86 11.08 17.05 -39.51
N ASP A 87 9.77 17.07 -39.79
CA ASP A 87 9.22 17.15 -41.15
C ASP A 87 8.73 18.57 -41.58
N GLU A 88 8.91 19.62 -40.75
CA GLU A 88 8.45 21.00 -41.04
C GLU A 88 9.53 21.98 -41.56
N ASP A 89 10.68 21.50 -42.03
CA ASP A 89 11.69 22.33 -42.71
C ASP A 89 11.58 22.19 -44.26
N PHE A 90 10.55 22.81 -44.87
CA PHE A 90 10.44 23.00 -46.34
C PHE A 90 10.42 24.49 -46.73
#